data_AF-A0A7C4XSW7-F1
#
_entry.id   AF-A0A7C4XSW7-F1
#
_cell.length_a   1.000
_cell.length_b   1.000
_cell.length_c   1.000
_cell.angle_alpha   90.00
_cell.angle_beta   90.00
_cell.angle_gamma   90.00
#
_symmetry.space_group_name_H-M   'P 1'
#
loop_
_entity.id
_entity.type
_entity.pdbx_description
1 polymer ?
#
loop_
_entity_poly.entity_id
_entity_poly.type
_entity_poly.pdbx_seq_one_letter_code
_entity_poly.pdbx_strand_id
1 'polypeptide(L)'
;METIGEKIKKLRIKNNLSQERFAKRVGVSGKSISAYETNKALPSLKVLEKIERVYQVSIMDIPYTNKEELSKHMDTMLKTMNNLKDTLQKLYA
;
A
#
# COMPACT_ATOMS: atom_id res chain seq x y z
N MET A 1 -16.11 3.83 7.62
CA MET A 1 -14.88 3.18 7.11
C MET A 1 -15.08 2.98 5.63
N GLU A 2 -14.12 3.38 4.79
CA GLU A 2 -14.24 3.26 3.33
C GLU A 2 -14.16 1.79 2.90
N THR A 3 -14.99 1.35 1.95
CA THR A 3 -14.93 -0.02 1.43
C THR A 3 -13.73 -0.21 0.50
N ILE A 4 -13.32 -1.48 0.30
CA ILE A 4 -12.30 -1.80 -0.72
C ILE A 4 -12.71 -1.29 -2.10
N GLY A 5 -13.99 -1.42 -2.46
CA GLY A 5 -14.52 -0.93 -3.72
C GLY A 5 -14.38 0.59 -3.90
N GLU A 6 -14.66 1.35 -2.85
CA GLU A 6 -14.50 2.81 -2.83
C GLU A 6 -13.03 3.22 -2.98
N LYS A 7 -12.12 2.54 -2.27
CA LYS A 7 -10.66 2.77 -2.40
C LYS A 7 -10.16 2.52 -3.82
N ILE A 8 -10.59 1.42 -4.43
CA ILE A 8 -10.24 1.08 -5.83
C ILE A 8 -10.76 2.17 -6.78
N LYS A 9 -12.01 2.62 -6.58
CA LYS A 9 -12.61 3.68 -7.40
C LYS A 9 -11.84 5.00 -7.26
N LYS A 10 -11.51 5.42 -6.04
CA LYS A 10 -10.70 6.63 -5.79
C LYS A 10 -9.33 6.54 -6.44
N LEU A 11 -8.64 5.41 -6.28
CA LEU A 11 -7.34 5.18 -6.91
C LEU A 11 -7.43 5.28 -8.43
N ARG A 12 -8.45 4.67 -9.05
CA ARG A 12 -8.67 4.75 -10.49
C ARG A 12 -8.90 6.19 -10.96
N ILE A 13 -9.78 6.93 -10.29
CA ILE A 13 -10.12 8.31 -10.64
C ILE A 13 -8.90 9.22 -10.46
N LYS A 14 -8.12 9.06 -9.38
CA LYS A 14 -6.86 9.80 -9.14
C LYS A 14 -5.86 9.64 -10.28
N ASN A 15 -5.90 8.50 -10.97
CA ASN A 15 -5.04 8.21 -12.13
C ASN A 15 -5.67 8.57 -13.48
N ASN A 16 -6.87 9.18 -13.51
CA ASN A 16 -7.61 9.55 -14.72
C ASN A 16 -7.85 8.37 -15.67
N LEU A 17 -8.16 7.18 -15.12
CA LEU A 17 -8.36 5.96 -15.91
C LEU A 17 -9.85 5.57 -16.01
N SER A 18 -10.25 5.07 -17.18
CA SER A 18 -11.49 4.32 -17.33
C SER A 18 -11.39 2.97 -16.61
N GLN A 19 -12.54 2.35 -16.31
CA GLN A 19 -12.56 1.02 -15.69
C GLN A 19 -11.81 -0.02 -16.54
N GLU A 20 -11.95 0.03 -17.87
CA GLU A 20 -11.21 -0.86 -18.78
C GLU A 20 -9.70 -0.63 -18.74
N ARG A 21 -9.24 0.63 -18.78
CA ARG A 21 -7.81 0.94 -18.74
C ARG A 21 -7.19 0.55 -17.41
N PHE A 22 -7.91 0.77 -16.31
CA PHE A 22 -7.49 0.32 -14.98
C PHE A 22 -7.42 -1.21 -14.90
N ALA A 23 -8.46 -1.89 -15.39
CA ALA A 23 -8.52 -3.35 -15.42
C ALA A 23 -7.36 -3.96 -16.22
N LYS A 24 -7.04 -3.38 -17.38
CA LYS A 24 -5.91 -3.80 -18.23
C LYS A 24 -4.57 -3.71 -17.49
N ARG A 25 -4.34 -2.65 -16.71
CA ARG A 25 -3.10 -2.49 -15.91
C ARG A 25 -3.01 -3.50 -14.76
N VAL A 26 -4.14 -3.81 -14.13
CA VAL A 26 -4.22 -4.79 -13.03
C VAL A 26 -4.21 -6.24 -13.55
N GLY A 27 -4.57 -6.46 -14.82
CA GLY A 27 -4.68 -7.79 -15.42
C GLY A 27 -5.98 -8.50 -15.04
N VAL A 28 -7.10 -7.78 -15.02
CA VAL A 28 -8.46 -8.29 -14.82
C VAL A 28 -9.42 -7.72 -15.87
N SER A 29 -10.68 -8.16 -15.87
CA SER A 29 -11.70 -7.62 -16.79
C SER A 29 -12.27 -6.27 -16.30
N GLY A 30 -12.74 -5.43 -17.23
CA GLY A 30 -13.45 -4.20 -16.87
C GLY A 30 -14.70 -4.46 -16.02
N LYS A 31 -15.41 -5.56 -16.29
CA LYS A 31 -16.55 -6.02 -15.48
C LYS A 31 -16.15 -6.32 -14.04
N SER A 32 -14.97 -6.91 -13.83
CA SER A 32 -14.44 -7.17 -12.48
C SER A 32 -14.23 -5.87 -11.71
N ILE A 33 -13.59 -4.87 -12.33
CA ILE A 33 -13.40 -3.56 -11.70
C ILE A 33 -14.75 -2.90 -11.39
N SER A 34 -15.70 -2.92 -12.32
CA SER A 34 -17.04 -2.39 -12.07
C SER A 34 -17.73 -3.11 -10.91
N ALA A 35 -17.60 -4.43 -10.80
CA ALA A 35 -18.18 -5.20 -9.71
C ALA A 35 -17.53 -4.86 -8.36
N TYR A 36 -16.20 -4.66 -8.34
CA TYR A 36 -15.49 -4.23 -7.13
C TYR A 36 -15.92 -2.84 -6.68
N GLU A 37 -15.93 -1.86 -7.60
CA GLU A 37 -16.29 -0.47 -7.30
C GLU A 37 -17.75 -0.28 -6.87
N THR A 38 -18.62 -1.24 -7.19
CA THR A 38 -20.03 -1.24 -6.79
C THR A 38 -20.32 -2.22 -5.65
N ASN A 39 -19.28 -2.80 -5.04
CA ASN A 39 -19.38 -3.81 -3.98
C ASN A 39 -20.21 -5.06 -4.35
N LYS A 40 -20.46 -5.30 -5.65
CA LYS A 40 -21.15 -6.52 -6.14
C LYS A 40 -20.28 -7.76 -6.06
N ALA A 41 -18.96 -7.58 -6.02
CA ALA A 41 -17.98 -8.63 -5.80
C ALA A 41 -16.81 -8.08 -4.99
N LEU A 42 -16.12 -8.97 -4.26
CA LEU A 42 -14.86 -8.63 -3.60
C LEU A 42 -13.68 -9.08 -4.47
N PRO A 43 -12.63 -8.26 -4.61
CA PRO A 43 -11.39 -8.69 -5.24
C PRO A 43 -10.69 -9.74 -4.36
N SER A 44 -10.08 -10.74 -4.99
CA SER A 44 -9.21 -11.69 -4.27
C SER A 44 -7.94 -11.02 -3.76
N LEU A 45 -7.27 -11.62 -2.76
CA LEU A 45 -5.97 -11.16 -2.26
C LEU A 45 -4.95 -10.95 -3.38
N LYS A 46 -4.86 -11.90 -4.32
CA LYS A 46 -3.98 -11.80 -5.50
C LYS A 46 -4.28 -10.58 -6.37
N VAL A 47 -5.54 -10.18 -6.48
CA VAL A 47 -5.94 -8.98 -7.24
C VAL A 47 -5.56 -7.73 -6.45
N LEU A 48 -5.78 -7.71 -5.15
CA LEU A 48 -5.38 -6.61 -4.27
C LEU A 48 -3.86 -6.37 -4.32
N GLU A 49 -3.05 -7.41 -4.13
CA GLU A 49 -1.59 -7.35 -4.24
C GLU A 49 -1.13 -6.81 -5.61
N LYS A 50 -1.81 -7.20 -6.70
CA LYS A 50 -1.52 -6.66 -8.04
C LYS A 50 -1.80 -5.18 -8.11
N ILE A 51 -2.94 -4.72 -7.59
CA ILE A 51 -3.28 -3.30 -7.58
C ILE A 51 -2.25 -2.52 -6.76
N GLU A 52 -1.94 -3.00 -5.56
CA GLU A 52 -0.96 -2.40 -4.65
C GLU A 52 0.42 -2.28 -5.31
N ARG A 53 0.89 -3.34 -5.97
CA ARG A 53 2.16 -3.31 -6.71
C ARG A 53 2.16 -2.37 -7.91
N VAL A 54 1.09 -2.36 -8.71
CA VAL A 54 1.01 -1.54 -9.94
C VAL A 54 0.97 -0.05 -9.61
N TYR A 55 0.31 0.33 -8.53
CA TYR A 55 0.13 1.74 -8.16
C TYR A 55 0.95 2.17 -6.95
N GLN A 56 1.76 1.28 -6.37
CA GLN A 56 2.59 1.52 -5.18
C GLN A 56 1.78 2.12 -4.01
N VAL A 57 0.64 1.49 -3.71
CA VAL A 57 -0.28 1.90 -2.65
C VAL A 57 -0.59 0.72 -1.74
N SER A 58 -1.09 0.98 -0.53
CA SER A 58 -1.73 -0.03 0.32
C SER A 58 -3.25 0.18 0.25
N ILE A 59 -3.98 -0.79 -0.28
CA ILE A 59 -5.46 -0.79 -0.34
C ILE A 59 -6.02 -1.53 0.86
N MET A 60 -5.36 -2.63 1.21
CA MET A 60 -5.61 -3.31 2.45
C MET A 60 -5.01 -2.47 3.57
N ASP A 61 -5.86 -1.76 4.32
CA ASP A 61 -5.53 -1.34 5.69
C ASP A 61 -5.55 -2.58 6.58
N ILE A 62 -4.91 -3.68 6.16
CA ILE A 62 -4.53 -4.69 7.12
C ILE A 62 -3.40 -4.00 7.87
N PRO A 63 -3.49 -3.84 9.20
CA PRO A 63 -2.35 -3.45 10.01
C PRO A 63 -1.31 -4.59 9.94
N TYR A 64 -0.60 -4.69 8.82
CA TYR A 64 0.55 -5.56 8.63
C TYR A 64 1.81 -4.98 9.26
N THR A 65 1.70 -3.92 10.04
CA THR A 65 2.62 -3.73 11.14
C THR A 65 2.07 -4.51 12.32
N ASN A 66 2.57 -5.74 12.51
CA ASN A 66 2.68 -6.25 13.87
C ASN A 66 3.38 -5.14 14.65
N LYS A 67 2.62 -4.42 15.48
CA LYS A 67 3.10 -3.24 16.22
C LYS A 67 4.41 -3.57 16.96
N GLU A 68 4.55 -4.83 17.36
CA GLU A 68 5.74 -5.38 17.97
C GLU A 68 6.96 -5.44 17.03
N GLU A 69 6.76 -5.84 15.78
CA GLU A 69 7.82 -5.90 14.77
C GLU A 69 8.25 -4.51 14.29
N LEU A 70 7.30 -3.58 14.20
CA LEU A 70 7.58 -2.17 13.94
C LEU A 70 8.37 -1.54 15.09
N SER A 71 7.99 -1.82 16.34
CA SER A 71 8.72 -1.37 17.52
C SER A 71 10.15 -1.89 17.52
N LYS A 72 10.36 -3.19 17.22
CA LYS A 72 11.70 -3.80 17.13
C LYS A 72 12.57 -3.12 16.06
N HIS A 73 12.00 -2.80 14.90
CA HIS A 73 12.72 -2.06 13.86
C HIS A 73 13.04 -0.61 14.30
N MET A 74 12.11 0.07 14.96
CA MET A 74 12.34 1.42 15.50
C MET A 74 13.45 1.44 16.54
N ASP A 75 13.50 0.46 17.45
CA ASP A 75 14.56 0.35 18.45
C ASP A 75 15.93 0.15 17.81
N THR A 76 15.98 -0.63 16.73
CA THR A 76 17.21 -0.88 15.97
C THR A 76 17.69 0.39 15.24
N MET A 77 16.76 1.14 14.65
CA MET A 77 17.06 2.43 14.03
C MET A 77 17.59 3.45 15.06
N LEU A 78 16.96 3.55 16.23
CA LEU A 78 17.39 4.47 17.29
C LEU A 78 18.83 4.18 17.75
N LYS A 79 19.16 2.90 17.96
CA LYS A 79 20.54 2.50 18.30
C LYS A 79 21.52 2.92 17.21
N THR A 80 21.16 2.72 15.95
CA THR A 80 22.00 3.08 14.81
C THR A 80 22.21 4.59 14.73
N MET A 81 21.17 5.39 14.95
CA MET A 81 21.26 6.85 14.97
C MET A 81 22.15 7.37 16.10
N ASN A 82 22.08 6.77 17.28
CA ASN A 82 22.95 7.13 18.39
C ASN A 82 24.42 6.79 18.08
N ASN A 83 24.69 5.61 17.54
CA ASN A 83 26.05 5.22 17.14
C ASN A 83 26.61 6.16 16.05
N LEU A 84 25.78 6.58 15.10
CA LEU A 84 26.16 7.57 14.08
C LEU A 84 26.46 8.93 14.72
N LYS A 85 25.62 9.38 15.65
CA LYS A 85 25.84 10.63 16.39
C LYS A 85 27.16 10.61 17.15
N ASP A 86 27.45 9.52 17.85
CA ASP A 86 28.70 9.37 18.61
C ASP A 86 29.92 9.34 17.69
N THR A 87 29.78 8.71 16.51
CA THR A 87 30.84 8.70 15.49
C THR A 87 31.10 10.09 14.95
N LEU A 88 30.04 10.84 14.65
CA LEU A 88 30.17 12.23 14.20
C LEU A 88 30.80 13.12 15.27
N GLN A 89 30.40 12.98 16.54
CA GLN A 89 31.01 13.73 17.64
C GLN A 89 32.51 13.46 17.78
N LYS A 90 32.95 12.21 17.57
CA LYS A 90 34.38 11.86 17.58
C LYS A 90 35.16 12.39 16.38
N LEU A 91 34.49 12.66 15.25
CA LEU A 91 35.13 13.24 14.06
C LEU A 91 35.32 14.75 14.15
N TYR A 92 34.52 15.44 14.97
CA TYR A 92 34.55 16.89 15.15
C TYR A 92 35.15 17.33 16.51
N ALA A 93 35.70 16.40 17.29
CA ALA A 93 36.45 16.65 18.52
C ALA A 93 37.95 16.54 18.25
#